data_AF-A0A4W5RUW3-F1
#
_entry.id   AF-A0A4W5RUW3-F1
#
_cell.length_a   1.000
_cell.length_b   1.000
_cell.length_c   1.000
_cell.angle_alpha   90.00
_cell.angle_beta   90.00
_cell.angle_gamma   90.00
#
_symmetry.space_group_name_H-M   'P 1'
#
loop_
_entity.id
_entity.type
_entity.pdbx_description
1 polymer ?
#
loop_
_entity_poly.entity_id
_entity_poly.type
_entity_poly.pdbx_seq_one_letter_code
_entity_poly.pdbx_strand_id
1 'polypeptide(L)'
;MVTALPNTAAPWRPSPAIGLQLKTVLRFVGPGDDPRSCRFSQMMEQRLENVFSEAQAKVLDVHTRLSVQMLSVSQSVGSPAVSLVYMVRNGTAPLNGTAASNLLGQLTAEMVGYFLFYPPLVIAERKCPGASRDTPRCPPNTSS
;
A
#
# COMPACT_ATOMS: atom_id res chain seq x y z
N MET A 1 -11.67 -32.37 33.97
CA MET A 1 -10.47 -32.38 33.11
C MET A 1 -10.79 -31.48 31.93
N VAL A 2 -10.22 -30.27 31.87
CA VAL A 2 -10.55 -29.28 30.83
C VAL A 2 -9.36 -29.23 29.88
N THR A 3 -9.47 -29.91 28.75
CA THR A 3 -8.42 -29.95 27.73
C THR A 3 -8.45 -28.64 26.96
N ALA A 4 -7.49 -27.74 27.22
CA ALA A 4 -7.30 -26.53 26.44
C ALA A 4 -6.63 -26.88 25.11
N LEU A 5 -7.29 -26.55 23.99
CA LEU A 5 -6.74 -26.68 22.64
C LEU A 5 -5.59 -25.68 22.44
N PRO A 6 -4.43 -26.09 21.91
CA PRO A 6 -3.36 -25.18 21.57
C PRO A 6 -3.78 -24.30 20.39
N ASN A 7 -3.92 -23.01 20.69
CA ASN A 7 -4.08 -21.90 19.79
C ASN A 7 -3.03 -21.98 18.67
N THR A 8 -3.46 -22.45 17.49
CA THR A 8 -2.62 -22.49 16.29
C THR A 8 -2.39 -21.06 15.84
N ALA A 9 -1.24 -20.49 16.22
CA ALA A 9 -0.81 -19.21 15.68
C ALA A 9 -0.74 -19.32 14.16
N ALA A 10 -1.52 -18.49 13.46
CA ALA A 10 -1.52 -18.46 12.01
C ALA A 10 -0.08 -18.23 11.51
N PRO A 11 0.36 -18.91 10.43
CA PRO A 11 1.69 -18.72 9.89
C PRO A 11 1.84 -17.24 9.52
N TRP A 12 2.81 -16.59 10.17
CA TRP A 12 3.23 -15.22 9.91
C TRP A 12 3.40 -15.06 8.40
N ARG A 13 2.46 -14.34 7.75
CA ARG A 13 2.60 -14.04 6.33
C ARG A 13 3.84 -13.16 6.21
N PRO A 14 4.88 -13.57 5.45
CA PRO A 14 6.02 -12.72 5.25
C PRO A 14 5.53 -11.41 4.64
N SER A 15 5.86 -10.28 5.27
CA SER A 15 5.59 -8.96 4.73
C SER A 15 6.12 -8.94 3.29
N PRO A 16 5.32 -8.53 2.29
CA PRO A 16 5.75 -8.53 0.90
C PRO A 16 7.09 -7.79 0.77
N ALA A 17 7.98 -8.30 -0.08
CA ALA A 17 9.30 -7.69 -0.25
C ALA A 17 9.17 -6.19 -0.51
N ILE A 18 9.98 -5.38 0.17
CA ILE A 18 9.88 -3.91 0.19
C ILE A 18 9.90 -3.32 -1.24
N GLY A 19 10.61 -3.95 -2.19
CA GLY A 19 10.65 -3.55 -3.59
C GLY A 19 9.37 -3.77 -4.40
N LEU A 20 8.36 -4.43 -3.82
CA LEU A 20 7.03 -4.63 -4.41
C LEU A 20 6.00 -3.63 -3.86
N GLN A 21 6.35 -2.91 -2.79
CA GLN A 21 5.45 -2.00 -2.10
C GLN A 21 5.52 -0.59 -2.70
N LEU A 22 4.35 0.01 -2.85
CA LEU A 22 4.15 1.37 -3.30
C LEU A 22 3.52 2.17 -2.17
N LYS A 23 3.94 3.42 -2.05
CA LYS A 23 3.39 4.37 -1.09
C LYS A 23 2.75 5.52 -1.84
N THR A 24 1.49 5.79 -1.52
CA THR A 24 0.76 6.97 -1.97
C THR A 24 0.33 7.74 -0.74
N VAL A 25 0.47 9.06 -0.77
CA VAL A 25 0.07 9.94 0.32
C VAL A 25 -1.05 10.83 -0.18
N LEU A 26 -2.20 10.78 0.49
CA LEU A 26 -3.32 11.67 0.23
C LEU A 26 -3.21 12.90 1.12
N ARG A 27 -3.57 14.06 0.57
CA ARG A 27 -3.49 15.36 1.27
C ARG A 27 -4.45 15.45 2.44
N PHE A 28 -5.67 14.99 2.22
CA PHE A 28 -6.70 14.87 3.24
C PHE A 28 -7.70 13.79 2.83
N VAL A 29 -8.34 13.19 3.83
CA VAL A 29 -9.52 12.34 3.68
C VAL A 29 -10.68 13.07 4.36
N GLY A 30 -11.85 13.09 3.73
CA GLY A 30 -13.01 13.81 4.24
C GLY A 30 -13.49 13.22 5.58
N PRO A 31 -14.19 14.01 6.43
CA PRO A 31 -14.64 13.57 7.75
C PRO A 31 -15.70 12.44 7.71
N GLY A 32 -16.28 12.15 6.54
CA GLY A 32 -17.22 11.05 6.33
C GLY A 32 -16.55 9.69 6.06
N ASP A 33 -15.24 9.66 5.87
CA ASP A 33 -14.47 8.46 5.56
C ASP A 33 -13.44 8.21 6.66
N ASP A 34 -13.43 7.01 7.25
CA ASP A 34 -12.43 6.60 8.24
C ASP A 34 -11.27 5.85 7.54
N PRO A 35 -10.05 6.42 7.47
CA PRO A 35 -8.90 5.79 6.84
C PRO A 35 -8.50 4.44 7.46
N ARG A 36 -8.87 4.19 8.71
CA ARG A 36 -8.54 2.94 9.43
C ARG A 36 -9.58 1.85 9.20
N SER A 37 -10.71 2.19 8.57
CA SER A 37 -11.77 1.23 8.29
C SER A 37 -11.39 0.30 7.13
N CYS A 38 -11.80 -0.97 7.22
CA CYS A 38 -11.65 -1.91 6.12
C CYS A 38 -12.39 -1.44 4.85
N ARG A 39 -13.52 -0.75 5.02
CA ARG A 39 -14.28 -0.17 3.91
C ARG A 39 -13.46 0.83 3.11
N PHE A 40 -12.71 1.69 3.81
CA PHE A 40 -11.83 2.65 3.14
C PHE A 40 -10.73 1.94 2.36
N SER A 41 -10.06 0.95 2.96
CA SER A 41 -9.03 0.16 2.29
C SER A 41 -9.57 -0.52 1.03
N GLN A 42 -10.71 -1.21 1.11
CA GLN A 42 -11.33 -1.90 -0.04
C GLN A 42 -11.76 -0.93 -1.15
N MET A 43 -12.38 0.19 -0.79
CA MET A 43 -12.75 1.23 -1.74
C MET A 43 -11.52 1.79 -2.44
N MET A 44 -10.42 1.97 -1.72
CA MET A 44 -9.18 2.47 -2.28
C MET A 44 -8.47 1.45 -3.17
N GLU A 45 -8.48 0.17 -2.81
CA GLU A 45 -7.99 -0.92 -3.68
C GLU A 45 -8.71 -0.86 -5.03
N GLN A 46 -10.04 -0.82 -5.02
CA GLN A 46 -10.84 -0.76 -6.24
C GLN A 46 -10.53 0.50 -7.09
N ARG A 47 -10.36 1.65 -6.44
CA ARG A 47 -10.00 2.90 -7.15
C ARG A 47 -8.60 2.81 -7.73
N LEU A 48 -7.63 2.30 -6.98
CA LEU A 48 -6.27 2.10 -7.48
C LEU A 48 -6.24 1.10 -8.65
N GLU A 49 -7.02 0.01 -8.60
CA GLU A 49 -7.17 -0.92 -9.72
C GLU A 49 -7.61 -0.21 -11.00
N ASN A 50 -8.61 0.66 -10.91
CA ASN A 50 -9.06 1.48 -12.06
C ASN A 50 -7.94 2.40 -12.56
N VAL A 51 -7.19 3.06 -11.65
CA VAL A 51 -6.05 3.89 -12.04
C VAL A 51 -4.99 3.07 -12.78
N PHE A 52 -4.67 1.87 -12.30
CA PHE A 52 -3.70 0.98 -12.95
C PHE A 52 -4.19 0.47 -14.30
N SER A 53 -5.50 0.25 -14.45
CA SER A 53 -6.10 -0.08 -15.75
C SER A 53 -5.89 1.06 -16.74
N GLU A 54 -6.19 2.30 -16.33
CA GLU A 54 -6.01 3.49 -17.17
C GLU A 54 -4.53 3.74 -17.51
N ALA A 55 -3.65 3.56 -16.53
CA ALA A 55 -2.21 3.70 -16.74
C ALA A 55 -1.67 2.68 -17.76
N GLN A 56 -2.10 1.42 -17.68
CA GLN A 56 -1.68 0.41 -18.65
C GLN A 56 -2.22 0.68 -20.05
N ALA A 57 -3.48 1.11 -20.17
CA ALA A 57 -4.06 1.50 -21.45
C ALA A 57 -3.27 2.66 -22.07
N LYS A 58 -2.90 3.66 -21.26
CA LYS A 58 -2.14 4.82 -21.75
C LYS A 58 -0.68 4.53 -22.10
N VAL A 59 0.00 3.67 -21.34
CA VAL A 59 1.46 3.47 -21.45
C VAL A 59 1.81 2.30 -22.37
N LEU A 60 1.05 1.22 -22.28
CA LEU A 60 1.36 -0.05 -22.92
C LEU A 60 0.31 -0.45 -23.96
N ASP A 61 -0.80 0.29 -24.06
CA ASP A 61 -1.96 -0.07 -24.89
C ASP A 61 -2.51 -1.47 -24.58
N VAL A 62 -2.40 -1.88 -23.31
CA VAL A 62 -2.85 -3.19 -22.81
C VAL A 62 -3.86 -3.03 -21.68
N HIS A 63 -4.77 -4.01 -21.58
CA HIS A 63 -5.82 -4.05 -20.57
C HIS A 63 -5.68 -5.29 -19.69
N THR A 64 -4.52 -5.42 -19.03
CA THR A 64 -4.31 -6.52 -18.10
C THR A 64 -5.07 -6.25 -16.81
N ARG A 65 -5.82 -7.24 -16.34
CA ARG A 65 -6.54 -7.15 -15.06
C ARG A 65 -5.55 -7.22 -13.90
N LEU A 66 -5.16 -6.06 -13.40
CA LEU A 66 -4.34 -5.94 -12.21
C LEU A 66 -5.21 -5.84 -10.97
N SER A 67 -4.78 -6.49 -9.90
CA SER A 67 -5.42 -6.44 -8.59
C SER A 67 -4.53 -5.69 -7.61
N VAL A 68 -5.12 -4.83 -6.79
CA VAL A 68 -4.40 -4.05 -5.80
C VAL A 68 -4.70 -4.62 -4.43
N GLN A 69 -3.64 -4.79 -3.63
CA GLN A 69 -3.77 -5.25 -2.25
C GLN A 69 -3.19 -4.19 -1.32
N MET A 70 -4.06 -3.62 -0.49
CA MET A 70 -3.70 -2.69 0.56
C MET A 70 -2.97 -3.44 1.67
N LEU A 71 -1.79 -2.95 2.03
CA LEU A 71 -0.95 -3.53 3.06
C LEU A 71 -1.07 -2.76 4.37
N SER A 72 -1.09 -1.43 4.29
CA SER A 72 -1.33 -0.60 5.46
C SER A 72 -1.88 0.77 5.07
N VAL A 73 -2.74 1.31 5.94
CA VAL A 73 -3.22 2.68 5.86
C VAL A 73 -2.89 3.33 7.19
N SER A 74 -2.17 4.45 7.15
CA SER A 74 -1.79 5.19 8.35
C SER A 74 -2.01 6.67 8.13
N GLN A 75 -2.56 7.34 9.15
CA GLN A 75 -2.72 8.79 9.15
C GLN A 75 -1.63 9.40 10.02
N SER A 76 -0.99 10.46 9.53
CA SER A 76 0.04 11.17 10.28
C SER A 76 -0.57 11.87 11.49
N VAL A 77 0.00 11.67 12.69
CA VAL A 77 -0.48 12.34 13.91
C VAL A 77 -0.33 13.86 13.75
N GLY A 78 -1.41 14.60 13.98
CA GLY A 78 -1.43 16.06 13.82
C GLY A 78 -1.54 16.57 12.38
N SER A 79 -1.77 15.69 11.41
CA SER A 79 -1.98 16.07 10.00
C SER A 79 -3.16 15.30 9.38
N PRO A 80 -3.97 15.94 8.52
CA PRO A 80 -5.03 15.23 7.80
C PRO A 80 -4.48 14.26 6.74
N ALA A 81 -3.17 14.23 6.49
CA ALA A 81 -2.55 13.41 5.47
C ALA A 81 -2.60 11.91 5.80
N VAL A 82 -2.99 11.11 4.80
CA VAL A 82 -3.12 9.66 4.90
C VAL A 82 -2.11 8.98 3.99
N SER A 83 -1.26 8.15 4.56
CA SER A 83 -0.31 7.30 3.87
C SER A 83 -0.94 5.94 3.61
N LEU A 84 -0.94 5.53 2.34
CA LEU A 84 -1.37 4.22 1.89
C LEU A 84 -0.18 3.45 1.37
N VAL A 85 -0.02 2.23 1.85
CA VAL A 85 0.98 1.28 1.36
C VAL A 85 0.24 0.10 0.76
N TYR A 86 0.52 -0.19 -0.50
CA TYR A 86 -0.14 -1.25 -1.25
C TYR A 86 0.84 -1.94 -2.18
N MET A 87 0.42 -3.09 -2.70
CA MET A 87 1.11 -3.79 -3.77
C MET A 87 0.14 -4.11 -4.89
N VAL A 88 0.68 -4.34 -6.09
CA VAL A 88 -0.11 -4.67 -7.28
C VAL A 88 0.20 -6.11 -7.66
N ARG A 89 -0.81 -6.84 -8.15
CA ARG A 89 -0.69 -8.23 -8.56
C ARG A 89 -1.27 -8.39 -9.96
N ASN A 90 -0.63 -9.24 -10.75
CA ASN A 90 -1.17 -9.74 -12.00
C ASN A 90 -1.54 -11.21 -11.79
N GLY A 91 -2.83 -11.49 -11.57
CA GLY A 91 -3.29 -12.81 -11.13
C GLY A 91 -2.68 -13.20 -9.78
N THR A 92 -1.84 -14.23 -9.77
CA THR A 92 -1.18 -14.74 -8.55
C THR A 92 0.16 -14.07 -8.26
N ALA A 93 0.81 -13.51 -9.28
CA ALA A 93 2.16 -12.96 -9.19
C ALA A 93 2.14 -11.47 -8.78
N PRO A 94 2.91 -11.05 -7.75
CA PRO A 94 3.08 -9.65 -7.42
C PRO A 94 3.90 -8.93 -8.51
N LEU A 95 3.51 -7.71 -8.86
CA LEU A 95 4.21 -6.84 -9.79
C LEU A 95 5.37 -6.14 -9.11
N ASN A 96 6.46 -5.94 -9.87
CA ASN A 96 7.59 -5.14 -9.42
C ASN A 96 7.16 -3.71 -9.11
N GLY A 97 7.53 -3.21 -7.93
CA GLY A 97 7.20 -1.84 -7.53
C GLY A 97 7.75 -0.79 -8.50
N THR A 98 8.86 -1.08 -9.20
CA THR A 98 9.38 -0.24 -10.29
C THR A 98 8.44 -0.16 -11.47
N ALA A 99 7.94 -1.29 -11.97
CA ALA A 99 7.01 -1.31 -13.10
C ALA A 99 5.70 -0.63 -12.74
N ALA A 100 5.17 -0.92 -11.55
CA ALA A 100 3.93 -0.31 -11.07
C ALA A 100 4.08 1.19 -10.78
N SER A 101 5.21 1.63 -10.23
CA SER A 101 5.51 3.06 -10.05
C SER A 101 5.63 3.79 -11.39
N ASN A 102 6.28 3.18 -12.39
CA ASN A 102 6.37 3.73 -13.74
C ASN A 102 4.99 3.88 -14.40
N LEU A 103 4.08 2.91 -14.22
CA LEU A 103 2.71 3.00 -14.73
C LEU A 103 1.98 4.22 -14.17
N LEU A 104 1.96 4.37 -12.83
CA LEU A 104 1.32 5.50 -12.19
C LEU A 104 2.02 6.84 -12.46
N GLY A 105 3.35 6.83 -12.66
CA GLY A 105 4.13 8.03 -12.99
C GLY A 105 3.85 8.63 -14.37
N GLN A 106 3.19 7.87 -15.26
CA GLN A 106 2.76 8.35 -16.58
C GLN A 106 1.37 9.02 -16.55
N LEU A 107 0.67 8.90 -15.42
CA LEU A 107 -0.56 9.63 -15.15
C LEU A 107 -0.24 10.93 -14.42
N THR A 108 -0.99 11.98 -14.74
CA THR A 108 -0.83 13.25 -14.02
C THR A 108 -1.47 13.16 -12.64
N ALA A 109 -1.01 13.99 -11.71
CA ALA A 109 -1.51 13.96 -10.34
C ALA A 109 -3.00 14.28 -10.24
N GLU A 110 -3.51 15.10 -11.17
CA GLU A 110 -4.92 15.45 -11.29
C GLU A 110 -5.74 14.24 -11.71
N MET A 111 -5.26 13.46 -12.70
CA MET A 111 -5.97 12.27 -13.18
C MET A 111 -5.99 11.17 -12.11
N VAL A 112 -4.86 10.93 -11.45
CA VAL A 112 -4.79 9.99 -10.33
C VAL A 112 -5.73 10.46 -9.21
N GLY A 113 -5.72 11.75 -8.86
CA GLY A 113 -6.61 12.30 -7.85
C GLY A 113 -8.10 12.20 -8.20
N TYR A 114 -8.44 12.35 -9.48
CA TYR A 114 -9.81 12.18 -9.99
C TYR A 114 -10.32 10.76 -9.73
N PHE A 115 -9.54 9.74 -10.07
CA PHE A 115 -9.92 8.34 -9.84
C PHE A 115 -9.89 7.93 -8.36
N LEU A 116 -8.95 8.48 -7.59
CA LEU A 116 -8.89 8.22 -6.15
C LEU A 116 -9.98 8.99 -5.38
N PHE A 117 -10.60 10.00 -5.97
CA PHE A 117 -11.46 11.02 -5.35
C PHE A 117 -10.82 11.71 -4.13
N TYR A 118 -9.49 11.70 -4.08
CA TYR A 118 -8.71 12.38 -3.04
C TYR A 118 -7.50 13.01 -3.70
N PRO A 119 -7.15 14.26 -3.33
CA PRO A 119 -5.97 14.91 -3.88
C PRO A 119 -4.70 14.21 -3.37
N PRO A 120 -3.89 13.61 -4.25
CA PRO A 120 -2.63 13.00 -3.85
C PRO A 120 -1.56 14.07 -3.63
N LEU A 121 -0.78 13.91 -2.57
CA LEU A 121 0.49 14.62 -2.33
C LEU A 121 1.66 13.89 -2.98
N VAL A 122 1.65 12.56 -2.88
CA VAL A 122 2.71 11.68 -3.39
C VAL A 122 2.05 10.49 -4.07
N ILE A 123 2.53 10.14 -5.25
CA ILE A 123 1.97 9.06 -6.07
C ILE A 123 3.04 7.99 -6.25
N ALA A 124 2.72 6.76 -5.84
CA ALA A 124 3.49 5.57 -6.18
C ALA A 124 4.98 5.64 -5.81
N GLU A 125 5.32 6.26 -4.68
CA GLU A 125 6.69 6.28 -4.18
C GLU A 125 7.11 4.87 -3.80
N ARG A 126 8.21 4.40 -4.39
CA ARG A 126 8.77 3.10 -4.02
C ARG A 126 9.33 3.19 -2.62
N LYS A 127 9.05 2.19 -1.80
CA LYS A 127 9.76 2.06 -0.54
C LYS A 127 11.20 1.63 -0.86
N CYS A 128 12.16 2.56 -0.79
CA CYS A 128 13.58 2.22 -0.94
C CYS A 128 14.03 1.35 0.25
N PRO A 129 14.83 0.29 0.04
CA PRO A 129 15.43 -0.51 1.13
C PRO A 129 16.51 0.23 1.94
N GLY A 130 16.50 1.56 1.97
CA GLY A 130 17.53 2.40 2.58
C GLY A 130 16.95 3.61 3.29
N ALA A 131 16.18 3.38 4.36
CA ALA A 131 15.92 4.37 5.40
C ALA A 131 15.40 3.69 6.69
N SER A 132 16.07 2.61 7.12
CA SER A 132 16.05 2.21 8.53
C SER A 132 17.10 3.05 9.25
N ARG A 133 16.80 4.32 9.49
CA ARG A 133 17.51 5.12 10.49
C ARG A 133 16.63 5.19 11.74
N ASP A 134 16.33 4.00 12.27
CA ASP A 134 16.00 3.80 13.68
C ASP A 134 16.09 2.30 13.96
N THR A 135 17.31 1.84 14.19
CA THR A 135 17.55 0.62 14.93
C THR A 135 17.28 0.94 16.40
N PRO A 136 16.44 0.17 17.11
CA PRO A 136 16.80 -0.28 18.42
C PRO A 136 17.46 -1.64 18.23
N ARG A 137 18.77 -1.69 18.44
CA ARG A 137 19.39 -2.90 18.98
C ARG A 137 18.56 -3.32 20.17
N CYS A 138 17.92 -4.49 20.15
CA CYS A 138 17.72 -5.21 21.38
C CYS A 138 19.11 -5.68 21.83
N PRO A 139 19.63 -5.24 22.99
CA PRO A 139 20.83 -5.84 23.55
C PRO A 139 20.48 -7.27 24.00
N PRO A 140 21.33 -8.28 23.76
CA PRO A 140 21.36 -9.42 24.66
C PRO A 140 21.91 -8.91 25.99
N ASN A 141 21.06 -8.96 27.00
CA ASN A 141 21.41 -8.83 28.40
C ASN A 141 22.48 -9.87 28.77
N THR A 142 23.68 -9.41 29.07
CA THR A 142 24.60 -10.14 29.94
C THR A 142 24.11 -10.00 31.36
N SER A 143 23.65 -11.08 31.99
CA SER A 143 23.75 -11.28 33.45
C SER A 143 23.41 -12.71 33.88
N SER A 144 24.46 -13.37 34.38
CA SER A 144 24.55 -14.50 35.32
C SER A 144 24.20 -15.92 34.89
#